data_AF-A0A925C9D0-F1
#
_entry.id   AF-A0A925C9D0-F1
#
_cell.length_a   1.000
_cell.length_b   1.000
_cell.length_c   1.000
_cell.angle_alpha   90.00
_cell.angle_beta   90.00
_cell.angle_gamma   90.00
#
_symmetry.space_group_name_H-M   'P 1'
#
loop_
_entity.id
_entity.type
_entity.pdbx_description
1 polymer ?
#
loop_
_entity_poly.entity_id
_entity_poly.type
_entity_poly.pdbx_seq_one_letter_code
_entity_poly.pdbx_strand_id
1 'polypeptide(L)'
;MSSATLANQKQPPLPVRRGRPTAPAPFAPAPAPVRESPEGLAERLEALLTELLVEHEQLLTLSRSQRAAMSRADSAALQACTLAQSEVFQRIAEIEKRRLIVAAGLADRLGLPATLRQDNSVKPTVTWLAGLLPDPFKSRLTALAGRLKELLLVLRREQRAVRDAATALAAHMDGLMKQVGRKLSHAGTYGRSGVVQSPVQVVSALDLRS
;
A
#
# COMPACT_ATOMS: atom_id res chain seq x y z
N MET A 1 -53.87 27.62 12.38
CA MET A 1 -53.32 27.10 13.65
C MET A 1 -51.80 27.09 13.51
N SER A 2 -51.11 28.23 13.56
CA SER A 2 -50.76 29.03 14.75
C SER A 2 -50.01 28.25 15.82
N SER A 3 -48.68 28.39 15.85
CA SER A 3 -47.78 28.39 17.03
C SER A 3 -46.36 28.68 16.49
N ALA A 4 -45.83 29.91 16.54
CA ALA A 4 -45.28 30.62 17.70
C ALA A 4 -44.10 29.84 18.33
N THR A 5 -42.83 30.23 18.13
CA THR A 5 -42.08 31.26 18.88
C THR A 5 -41.01 30.56 19.73
N LEU A 6 -39.73 30.87 19.51
CA LEU A 6 -38.75 31.21 20.57
C LEU A 6 -37.40 31.56 19.95
N ALA A 7 -37.21 32.87 19.79
CA ALA A 7 -35.93 33.50 19.45
C ALA A 7 -34.95 33.29 20.61
N ASN A 8 -33.82 32.64 20.32
CA ASN A 8 -32.75 32.38 21.27
C ASN A 8 -31.89 33.64 21.44
N GLN A 9 -32.08 34.31 22.58
CA GLN A 9 -31.44 35.56 22.95
C GLN A 9 -29.99 35.30 23.38
N LYS A 10 -29.04 35.63 22.50
CA LYS A 10 -27.60 35.42 22.66
C LYS A 10 -27.00 36.50 23.57
N GLN A 11 -26.69 36.14 24.81
CA GLN A 11 -25.95 37.02 25.74
C GLN A 11 -24.50 37.21 25.27
N PRO A 12 -23.95 38.44 25.33
CA PRO A 12 -22.54 38.69 25.05
C PRO A 12 -21.65 38.23 26.23
N PRO A 13 -20.48 37.62 25.97
CA PRO A 13 -19.57 37.16 27.02
C PRO A 13 -18.84 38.33 27.70
N LEU A 14 -18.65 38.19 29.02
CA LEU A 14 -17.92 39.15 29.86
C LEU A 14 -16.42 39.23 29.48
N PRO A 15 -15.78 40.40 29.67
CA PRO A 15 -14.36 40.58 29.42
C PRO A 15 -13.50 39.82 30.45
N VAL A 16 -12.83 38.77 29.99
CA VAL A 16 -11.84 38.01 30.79
C VAL A 16 -10.62 38.90 31.07
N ARG A 17 -10.39 39.21 32.35
CA ARG A 17 -9.21 39.92 32.86
C ARG A 17 -7.95 39.16 32.44
N ARG A 18 -7.20 39.71 31.46
CA ARG A 18 -5.91 39.16 31.02
C ARG A 18 -4.87 39.37 32.12
N GLY A 19 -4.53 38.29 32.82
CA GLY A 19 -3.41 38.25 33.76
C GLY A 19 -2.10 38.63 33.05
N ARG A 20 -1.26 39.40 33.74
CA ARG A 20 0.09 39.78 33.27
C ARG A 20 0.87 38.49 32.96
N PRO A 21 1.42 38.32 31.74
CA PRO A 21 2.26 37.19 31.43
C PRO A 21 3.54 37.26 32.28
N THR A 22 3.66 36.35 33.24
CA THR A 22 4.92 36.03 33.91
C THR A 22 5.96 35.67 32.86
N ALA A 23 7.09 36.37 32.86
CA ALA A 23 8.19 36.13 31.92
C ALA A 23 8.59 34.64 31.95
N PRO A 24 8.68 33.96 30.79
CA PRO A 24 9.09 32.57 30.73
C PRO A 24 10.52 32.45 31.26
N ALA A 25 10.74 31.46 32.13
CA ALA A 25 12.07 31.12 32.62
C ALA A 25 13.05 30.90 31.44
N PRO A 26 14.33 31.26 31.58
CA PRO A 26 15.34 31.04 30.54
C PRO A 26 15.32 29.58 30.11
N PHE A 27 15.05 29.36 28.82
CA PHE A 27 15.04 28.04 28.19
C PHE A 27 16.35 27.33 28.51
N ALA A 28 16.28 26.22 29.24
CA ALA A 28 17.41 25.32 29.36
C ALA A 28 17.85 24.94 27.94
N PRO A 29 19.16 25.03 27.60
CA PRO A 29 19.63 24.70 26.27
C PRO A 29 19.21 23.26 25.96
N ALA A 30 18.54 23.08 24.81
CA ALA A 30 18.07 21.76 24.38
C ALA A 30 19.25 20.78 24.39
N PRO A 31 19.07 19.54 24.91
CA PRO A 31 20.13 18.55 24.91
C PRO A 31 20.66 18.39 23.49
N ALA A 32 21.98 18.49 23.34
CA ALA A 32 22.61 18.35 22.03
C ALA A 32 22.19 17.02 21.40
N PRO A 33 21.84 16.98 20.10
CA PRO A 33 21.43 15.76 19.45
C PRO A 33 22.54 14.72 19.59
N VAL A 34 22.20 13.58 20.21
CA VAL A 34 23.13 12.46 20.36
C VAL A 34 23.62 12.09 18.96
N ARG A 35 24.89 12.35 18.68
CA ARG A 35 25.50 12.05 17.39
C ARG A 35 25.73 10.54 17.34
N GLU A 36 24.79 9.81 16.77
CA GLU A 36 24.95 8.36 16.54
C GLU A 36 26.24 8.09 15.74
N SER A 37 27.01 7.09 16.17
CA SER A 37 28.22 6.63 15.49
C SER A 37 27.86 5.96 14.15
N PRO A 38 28.77 5.95 13.16
CA PRO A 38 28.52 5.25 11.89
C PRO A 38 28.25 3.76 12.09
N GLU A 39 28.87 3.14 13.10
CA GLU A 39 28.66 1.74 13.48
C GLU A 39 27.23 1.50 13.97
N GLY A 40 26.70 2.36 14.85
CA GLY A 40 25.31 2.25 15.32
C GLY A 40 24.27 2.43 14.21
N LEU A 41 24.56 3.30 13.23
CA LEU A 41 23.73 3.44 12.02
C LEU A 41 23.78 2.19 11.14
N ALA A 42 24.95 1.55 11.01
CA ALA A 42 25.11 0.31 10.26
C ALA A 42 24.34 -0.86 10.92
N GLU A 43 24.41 -1.00 12.24
CA GLU A 43 23.62 -1.99 12.99
C GLU A 43 22.12 -1.79 12.82
N ARG A 44 21.65 -0.53 12.89
CA ARG A 44 20.24 -0.21 12.66
C ARG A 44 19.81 -0.54 11.22
N LEU A 45 20.68 -0.29 10.24
CA LEU A 45 20.42 -0.66 8.85
C LEU A 45 20.34 -2.20 8.68
N GLU A 46 21.22 -2.95 9.34
CA GLU A 46 21.20 -4.42 9.36
C GLU A 46 19.88 -4.95 9.94
N ALA A 47 19.42 -4.40 11.06
CA ALA A 47 18.13 -4.74 11.67
C ALA A 47 16.96 -4.47 10.72
N LEU A 48 16.92 -3.30 10.08
CA LEU A 48 15.85 -2.95 9.13
C LEU A 48 15.85 -3.85 7.88
N LEU A 49 17.01 -4.26 7.37
CA LEU A 49 17.09 -5.22 6.26
C LEU A 49 16.59 -6.61 6.67
N THR A 50 16.85 -7.01 7.91
CA THR A 50 16.33 -8.27 8.48
C THR A 50 14.82 -8.21 8.65
N GLU A 51 14.26 -7.10 9.16
CA GLU A 51 12.81 -6.86 9.20
C GLU A 51 12.19 -6.94 7.80
N LEU A 52 12.81 -6.30 6.79
CA LEU A 52 12.34 -6.39 5.41
C LEU A 52 12.32 -7.83 4.88
N LEU A 53 13.33 -8.63 5.19
CA LEU A 53 13.35 -10.03 4.78
C LEU A 53 12.15 -10.79 5.34
N VAL A 54 11.89 -10.66 6.64
CA VAL A 54 10.76 -11.33 7.32
C VAL A 54 9.42 -10.95 6.68
N GLU A 55 9.18 -9.67 6.42
CA GLU A 55 7.93 -9.22 5.79
C GLU A 55 7.78 -9.73 4.35
N HIS A 56 8.86 -9.83 3.58
CA HIS A 56 8.82 -10.38 2.23
C HIS A 56 8.61 -11.91 2.22
N GLU A 57 9.14 -12.64 3.21
CA GLU A 57 8.86 -14.07 3.40
C GLU A 57 7.39 -14.32 3.78
N GLN A 58 6.84 -13.45 4.63
CA GLN A 58 5.42 -13.45 4.94
C GLN A 58 4.57 -13.20 3.69
N LEU A 59 4.96 -12.22 2.86
CA LEU A 59 4.27 -11.92 1.60
C LEU A 59 4.33 -13.09 0.60
N LEU A 60 5.46 -13.80 0.55
CA LEU A 60 5.60 -15.03 -0.24
C LEU A 60 4.66 -16.12 0.25
N THR A 61 4.56 -16.31 1.56
CA THR A 61 3.64 -17.28 2.19
C THR A 61 2.19 -16.94 1.85
N LEU A 62 1.78 -15.67 1.98
CA LEU A 62 0.45 -15.21 1.62
C LEU A 62 0.16 -15.40 0.13
N SER A 63 1.13 -15.18 -0.75
CA SER A 63 0.96 -15.38 -2.20
C SER A 63 0.68 -16.85 -2.54
N ARG A 64 1.36 -17.79 -1.88
CA ARG A 64 1.10 -19.24 -2.03
C ARG A 64 -0.27 -19.64 -1.48
N SER A 65 -0.63 -19.12 -0.30
CA SER A 65 -1.95 -19.35 0.30
C SER A 65 -3.08 -18.81 -0.58
N GLN A 66 -2.90 -17.63 -1.17
CA GLN A 66 -3.84 -17.05 -2.13
C GLN A 66 -4.01 -17.99 -3.32
N ARG A 67 -2.93 -18.46 -3.95
CA ARG A 67 -2.99 -19.42 -5.06
C ARG A 67 -3.77 -20.70 -4.67
N ALA A 68 -3.52 -21.23 -3.47
CA ALA A 68 -4.23 -22.41 -2.99
C ALA A 68 -5.73 -22.14 -2.79
N ALA A 69 -6.11 -20.97 -2.26
CA ALA A 69 -7.50 -20.56 -2.15
C ALA A 69 -8.17 -20.43 -3.54
N MET A 70 -7.47 -19.91 -4.56
CA MET A 70 -7.97 -19.85 -5.94
C MET A 70 -8.25 -21.25 -6.50
N SER A 71 -7.35 -22.21 -6.29
CA SER A 71 -7.55 -23.59 -6.76
C SER A 71 -8.75 -24.30 -6.12
N ARG A 72 -9.16 -23.87 -4.92
CA ARG A 72 -10.32 -24.39 -4.20
C ARG A 72 -11.59 -23.57 -4.42
N ALA A 73 -11.52 -22.49 -5.21
CA ALA A 73 -12.59 -21.49 -5.36
C ALA A 73 -13.11 -20.93 -4.02
N ASP A 74 -12.21 -20.76 -3.04
CA ASP A 74 -12.54 -20.27 -1.70
C ASP A 74 -12.45 -18.74 -1.63
N SER A 75 -13.58 -18.06 -1.84
CA SER A 75 -13.65 -16.60 -1.90
C SER A 75 -13.36 -15.93 -0.55
N ALA A 76 -13.75 -16.55 0.57
CA ALA A 76 -13.49 -16.02 1.90
C ALA A 76 -11.99 -16.03 2.23
N ALA A 77 -11.31 -17.15 1.93
CA ALA A 77 -9.86 -17.23 2.10
C ALA A 77 -9.10 -16.26 1.18
N LEU A 78 -9.58 -16.03 -0.05
CA LEU A 78 -8.99 -15.03 -0.96
C LEU A 78 -9.10 -13.61 -0.40
N GLN A 79 -10.27 -13.25 0.14
CA GLN A 79 -10.47 -11.95 0.76
C GLN A 79 -9.54 -11.77 1.97
N ALA A 80 -9.44 -12.78 2.84
CA ALA A 80 -8.54 -12.76 3.99
C ALA A 80 -7.08 -12.58 3.57
N CYS A 81 -6.61 -13.31 2.54
CA CYS A 81 -5.26 -13.15 2.01
C CYS A 81 -5.00 -11.73 1.50
N THR A 82 -5.98 -11.13 0.81
CA THR A 82 -5.85 -9.78 0.23
C THR A 82 -5.72 -8.70 1.33
N LEU A 83 -6.51 -8.83 2.41
CA LEU A 83 -6.41 -7.94 3.57
C LEU A 83 -5.04 -8.08 4.25
N ALA A 84 -4.61 -9.31 4.53
CA ALA A 84 -3.31 -9.57 5.14
C ALA A 84 -2.13 -9.08 4.29
N GLN A 85 -2.19 -9.21 2.96
CA GLN A 85 -1.18 -8.66 2.06
C GLN A 85 -1.12 -7.13 2.15
N SER A 86 -2.27 -6.47 2.24
CA SER A 86 -2.35 -5.01 2.35
C SER A 86 -1.67 -4.51 3.63
N GLU A 87 -1.86 -5.21 4.75
CA GLU A 87 -1.18 -4.92 6.03
C GLU A 87 0.33 -5.11 5.93
N VAL A 88 0.80 -6.21 5.32
CA VAL A 88 2.23 -6.47 5.09
C VAL A 88 2.84 -5.34 4.23
N PHE A 89 2.15 -4.91 3.16
CA PHE A 89 2.63 -3.81 2.33
C PHE A 89 2.78 -2.49 3.09
N GLN A 90 1.84 -2.18 4.00
CA GLN A 90 1.96 -0.99 4.86
C GLN A 90 3.19 -1.08 5.78
N ARG A 91 3.43 -2.25 6.38
CA ARG A 91 4.63 -2.47 7.22
C ARG A 91 5.91 -2.34 6.41
N ILE A 92 5.98 -2.96 5.23
CA ILE A 92 7.12 -2.81 4.31
C ILE A 92 7.37 -1.34 3.98
N ALA A 93 6.33 -0.57 3.67
CA ALA A 93 6.46 0.85 3.34
C ALA A 93 7.05 1.67 4.50
N GLU A 94 6.64 1.39 5.74
CA GLU A 94 7.19 2.05 6.92
C GLU A 94 8.64 1.63 7.21
N ILE A 95 8.97 0.34 7.09
CA ILE A 95 10.36 -0.13 7.22
C ILE A 95 11.25 0.52 6.15
N GLU A 96 10.78 0.59 4.91
CA GLU A 96 11.47 1.24 3.79
C GLU A 96 11.75 2.72 4.06
N LYS A 97 10.77 3.46 4.58
CA LYS A 97 10.94 4.86 4.97
C LYS A 97 12.02 5.01 6.04
N ARG A 98 11.99 4.18 7.09
CA ARG A 98 13.02 4.16 8.15
C ARG A 98 14.39 3.81 7.57
N ARG A 99 14.47 2.83 6.67
CA ARG A 99 15.71 2.43 5.99
C ARG A 99 16.32 3.59 5.20
N LEU A 100 15.50 4.33 4.45
CA LEU A 100 15.98 5.48 3.67
C LEU A 100 16.56 6.58 4.57
N ILE A 101 15.95 6.85 5.72
CA ILE A 101 16.45 7.82 6.70
C ILE A 101 17.81 7.38 7.26
N VAL A 102 17.91 6.12 7.70
CA VAL A 102 19.16 5.57 8.26
C VAL A 102 20.27 5.51 7.21
N ALA A 103 19.94 5.09 5.98
CA ALA A 103 20.90 5.05 4.87
C ALA A 103 21.40 6.45 4.48
N ALA A 104 20.53 7.45 4.48
CA ALA A 104 20.92 8.85 4.25
C ALA A 104 21.83 9.37 5.38
N GLY A 105 21.47 9.12 6.64
CA GLY A 105 22.31 9.49 7.78
C GLY A 105 23.68 8.80 7.77
N LEU A 106 23.73 7.54 7.34
CA LEU A 106 24.99 6.82 7.17
C LEU A 106 25.82 7.41 6.03
N ALA A 107 25.19 7.76 4.91
CA ALA A 107 25.85 8.43 3.79
C ALA A 107 26.42 9.80 4.20
N ASP A 108 25.70 10.57 5.02
CA ASP A 108 26.20 11.82 5.62
C ASP A 108 27.51 11.61 6.39
N ARG A 109 27.55 10.57 7.24
CA ARG A 109 28.71 10.30 8.11
C ARG A 109 29.92 9.79 7.37
N LEU A 110 29.72 9.08 6.27
CA LEU A 110 30.79 8.57 5.42
C LEU A 110 31.32 9.62 4.43
N GLY A 111 30.82 10.86 4.51
CA GLY A 111 31.32 11.98 3.72
C GLY A 111 30.87 11.94 2.26
N LEU A 112 29.71 11.35 1.95
CA LEU A 112 29.19 11.43 0.60
C LEU A 112 28.92 12.88 0.22
N PRO A 113 29.41 13.33 -0.95
CA PRO A 113 29.15 14.67 -1.41
C PRO A 113 27.64 14.86 -1.59
N ALA A 114 27.11 15.92 -0.97
CA ALA A 114 25.69 16.28 -1.05
C ALA A 114 25.20 16.51 -2.50
N THR A 115 26.13 16.71 -3.45
CA THR A 115 25.84 16.84 -4.88
C THR A 115 25.18 15.58 -5.46
N LEU A 116 25.53 14.38 -4.96
CA LEU A 116 24.85 13.13 -5.35
C LEU A 116 23.41 13.05 -4.83
N ARG A 117 22.99 13.93 -3.92
CA ARG A 117 21.60 13.98 -3.41
C ARG A 117 20.70 14.92 -4.20
N GLN A 118 21.27 15.94 -4.83
CA GLN A 118 20.49 16.90 -5.61
C GLN A 118 20.00 16.28 -6.92
N ASP A 119 20.79 15.38 -7.49
CA ASP A 119 20.27 14.44 -8.48
C ASP A 119 19.41 13.39 -7.77
N ASN A 120 18.11 13.67 -7.68
CA ASN A 120 17.06 12.71 -7.27
C ASN A 120 17.14 11.35 -8.02
N SER A 121 17.98 11.26 -9.04
CA SER A 121 18.26 10.07 -9.84
C SER A 121 19.05 8.99 -9.09
N VAL A 122 19.97 9.34 -8.17
CA VAL A 122 20.88 8.35 -7.57
C VAL A 122 20.60 8.15 -6.08
N LYS A 123 19.64 7.26 -5.78
CA LYS A 123 19.45 6.80 -4.39
C LYS A 123 20.63 5.92 -3.99
N PRO A 124 21.33 6.20 -2.86
CA PRO A 124 22.46 5.39 -2.42
C PRO A 124 22.01 3.95 -2.20
N THR A 125 22.65 3.01 -2.89
CA THR A 125 22.32 1.59 -2.79
C THR A 125 22.98 0.98 -1.56
N VAL A 126 22.35 -0.03 -0.97
CA VAL A 126 22.89 -0.75 0.22
C VAL A 126 24.25 -1.36 -0.09
N THR A 127 24.43 -1.92 -1.29
CA THR A 127 25.72 -2.48 -1.74
C THR A 127 26.83 -1.44 -1.80
N TRP A 128 26.49 -0.23 -2.24
CA TRP A 128 27.44 0.88 -2.29
C TRP A 128 27.83 1.34 -0.88
N LEU A 129 26.85 1.50 0.02
CA LEU A 129 27.11 1.86 1.42
C LEU A 129 27.95 0.79 2.14
N ALA A 130 27.65 -0.49 1.92
CA ALA A 130 28.40 -1.61 2.47
C ALA A 130 29.87 -1.60 2.01
N GLY A 131 30.16 -1.14 0.79
CA GLY A 131 31.52 -1.05 0.26
C GLY A 131 32.43 -0.07 1.00
N LEU A 132 31.85 0.93 1.67
CA LEU A 132 32.58 1.95 2.43
C LEU A 132 32.75 1.61 3.91
N LEU A 133 32.02 0.62 4.41
CA LEU A 133 32.09 0.20 5.80
C LEU A 133 33.23 -0.81 6.02
N PRO A 134 33.86 -0.81 7.20
CA PRO A 134 34.77 -1.88 7.59
C PRO A 134 34.01 -3.19 7.81
N ASP A 135 34.74 -4.30 7.76
CA ASP A 135 34.23 -5.57 8.27
C ASP A 135 34.06 -5.48 9.81
N PRO A 136 33.02 -6.11 10.39
CA PRO A 136 32.14 -7.14 9.80
C PRO A 136 30.87 -6.61 9.11
N PHE A 137 30.61 -5.30 9.14
CA PHE A 137 29.34 -4.74 8.63
C PHE A 137 29.20 -4.90 7.12
N LYS A 138 30.28 -4.70 6.37
CA LYS A 138 30.33 -4.86 4.91
C LYS A 138 29.84 -6.24 4.47
N SER A 139 30.42 -7.30 5.03
CA SER A 139 30.08 -8.69 4.69
C SER A 139 28.63 -9.04 5.06
N ARG A 140 28.16 -8.64 6.25
CA ARG A 140 26.77 -8.87 6.69
C ARG A 140 25.74 -8.16 5.83
N LEU A 141 25.91 -6.86 5.58
CA LEU A 141 24.99 -6.07 4.75
C LEU A 141 24.95 -6.57 3.31
N THR A 142 26.10 -6.97 2.75
CA THR A 142 26.17 -7.53 1.40
C THR A 142 25.43 -8.87 1.34
N ALA A 143 25.58 -9.73 2.34
CA ALA A 143 24.87 -11.01 2.43
C ALA A 143 23.35 -10.81 2.55
N LEU A 144 22.89 -9.88 3.40
CA LEU A 144 21.46 -9.55 3.53
C LEU A 144 20.87 -8.98 2.24
N ALA A 145 21.59 -8.08 1.57
CA ALA A 145 21.17 -7.53 0.28
C ALA A 145 21.05 -8.63 -0.80
N GLY A 146 21.99 -9.58 -0.81
CA GLY A 146 21.93 -10.76 -1.69
C GLY A 146 20.68 -11.61 -1.43
N ARG A 147 20.43 -11.97 -0.16
CA ARG A 147 19.25 -12.75 0.24
C ARG A 147 17.94 -12.03 -0.12
N LEU A 148 17.86 -10.72 0.13
CA LEU A 148 16.65 -9.94 -0.19
C LEU A 148 16.40 -9.93 -1.71
N LYS A 149 17.45 -9.79 -2.52
CA LYS A 149 17.34 -9.86 -3.98
C LYS A 149 16.82 -11.22 -4.45
N GLU A 150 17.36 -12.31 -3.91
CA GLU A 150 16.90 -13.67 -4.24
C GLU A 150 15.44 -13.88 -3.86
N LEU A 151 15.05 -13.50 -2.65
CA LEU A 151 13.68 -13.58 -2.16
C LEU A 151 12.71 -12.79 -3.04
N LEU A 152 13.07 -11.56 -3.43
CA LEU A 152 12.28 -10.75 -4.34
C LEU A 152 12.11 -11.38 -5.72
N LEU A 153 13.13 -12.07 -6.24
CA LEU A 153 13.00 -12.82 -7.50
C LEU A 153 12.03 -13.99 -7.39
N VAL A 154 12.08 -14.73 -6.28
CA VAL A 154 11.13 -15.82 -5.99
C VAL A 154 9.71 -15.27 -5.87
N LEU A 155 9.53 -14.20 -5.09
CA LEU A 155 8.23 -13.54 -4.90
C LEU A 155 7.63 -13.05 -6.22
N ARG A 156 8.44 -12.46 -7.12
CA ARG A 156 7.97 -12.02 -8.44
C ARG A 156 7.46 -13.19 -9.29
N ARG A 157 8.13 -14.35 -9.24
CA ARG A 157 7.68 -15.56 -9.95
C ARG A 157 6.35 -16.07 -9.38
N GLU A 158 6.22 -16.10 -8.05
CA GLU A 158 4.98 -16.52 -7.39
C GLU A 158 3.81 -15.58 -7.73
N GLN A 159 4.02 -14.27 -7.61
CA GLN A 159 3.03 -13.24 -7.96
C GLN A 159 2.60 -13.33 -9.43
N ARG A 160 3.52 -13.63 -10.35
CA ARG A 160 3.18 -13.90 -11.75
C ARG A 160 2.26 -15.11 -11.88
N ALA A 161 2.58 -16.22 -11.21
CA ALA A 161 1.77 -17.42 -11.25
C ALA A 161 0.34 -17.20 -10.67
N VAL A 162 0.21 -16.38 -9.62
CA VAL A 162 -1.10 -15.98 -9.08
C VAL A 162 -1.90 -15.19 -10.11
N ARG A 163 -1.29 -14.24 -10.82
CA ARG A 163 -1.97 -13.45 -11.88
C ARG A 163 -2.40 -14.32 -13.06
N ASP A 164 -1.55 -15.25 -13.46
CA ASP A 164 -1.87 -16.19 -14.55
C ASP A 164 -3.07 -17.08 -14.15
N ALA A 165 -3.09 -17.59 -12.92
CA ALA A 165 -4.23 -18.35 -12.38
C ALA A 165 -5.52 -17.51 -12.31
N ALA A 166 -5.42 -16.23 -11.90
CA ALA A 166 -6.55 -15.32 -11.86
C ALA A 166 -7.14 -15.07 -13.25
N THR A 167 -6.27 -14.86 -14.23
CA THR A 167 -6.66 -14.64 -15.62
C THR A 167 -7.35 -15.87 -16.19
N ALA A 168 -6.81 -17.07 -15.93
CA ALA A 168 -7.41 -18.33 -16.37
C ALA A 168 -8.79 -18.57 -15.74
N LEU A 169 -8.95 -18.30 -14.44
CA LEU A 169 -10.24 -18.43 -13.75
C LEU A 169 -11.28 -17.46 -14.31
N ALA A 170 -10.91 -16.20 -14.54
CA ALA A 170 -11.79 -15.20 -15.12
C ALA A 170 -12.26 -15.60 -16.53
N ALA A 171 -11.34 -16.07 -17.38
CA ALA A 171 -11.68 -16.56 -18.72
C ALA A 171 -12.63 -17.78 -18.68
N HIS A 172 -12.44 -18.68 -17.72
CA HIS A 172 -13.33 -19.82 -17.53
C HIS A 172 -14.75 -19.38 -17.14
N MET A 173 -14.87 -18.45 -16.19
CA MET A 173 -16.16 -17.91 -15.76
C MET A 173 -16.90 -17.20 -16.90
N ASP A 174 -16.20 -16.41 -17.73
CA ASP A 174 -16.78 -15.82 -18.93
C ASP A 174 -17.30 -16.89 -19.92
N GLY A 175 -16.53 -17.96 -20.11
CA GLY A 175 -16.95 -19.12 -20.90
C GLY A 175 -18.24 -19.77 -20.38
N LEU A 176 -18.34 -20.00 -19.07
CA LEU A 176 -19.54 -20.54 -18.43
C LEU A 176 -20.75 -19.61 -18.59
N MET A 177 -20.58 -18.30 -18.39
CA MET A 177 -21.66 -17.33 -18.56
C MET A 177 -22.17 -17.29 -20.00
N LYS A 178 -21.27 -17.37 -20.99
CA LYS A 178 -21.64 -17.49 -22.41
C LYS A 178 -22.42 -18.77 -22.70
N GLN A 179 -22.02 -19.90 -22.10
CA GLN A 179 -22.73 -21.17 -22.26
C GLN A 179 -24.13 -21.13 -21.64
N VAL A 180 -24.26 -20.61 -20.40
CA VAL A 180 -25.54 -20.42 -19.72
C VAL A 180 -26.45 -19.50 -20.54
N GLY A 181 -25.92 -18.36 -21.01
CA GLY A 181 -26.65 -17.44 -21.88
C GLY A 181 -27.19 -18.12 -23.13
N ARG A 182 -26.34 -18.87 -23.86
CA ARG A 182 -26.77 -19.63 -25.05
C ARG A 182 -27.86 -20.67 -24.73
N LYS A 183 -27.76 -21.37 -23.60
CA LYS A 183 -28.74 -22.39 -23.20
C LYS A 183 -30.09 -21.77 -22.82
N LEU A 184 -30.08 -20.65 -22.10
CA LEU A 184 -31.30 -19.91 -21.78
C LEU A 184 -31.94 -19.28 -23.02
N SER A 185 -31.16 -18.80 -23.98
CA SER A 185 -31.69 -18.29 -25.26
C SER A 185 -32.39 -19.35 -26.12
N HIS A 186 -32.04 -20.63 -25.98
CA HIS A 186 -32.67 -21.74 -26.72
C HIS A 186 -33.82 -22.43 -25.96
N ALA A 187 -34.04 -22.13 -24.68
CA ALA A 187 -35.12 -22.71 -23.88
C ALA A 187 -36.54 -22.20 -24.24
N GLY A 188 -36.70 -21.54 -25.40
CA GLY A 188 -37.95 -21.64 -26.16
C GLY A 188 -38.94 -20.49 -26.05
N THR A 189 -38.60 -19.32 -25.49
CA THR A 189 -39.52 -18.17 -25.49
C THR A 189 -39.44 -17.30 -26.75
N TYR A 190 -38.42 -17.48 -27.60
CA TYR A 190 -38.34 -16.88 -28.93
C TYR A 190 -37.90 -17.94 -29.96
N GLY A 191 -38.85 -18.50 -30.70
CA GLY A 191 -38.56 -19.39 -31.83
C GLY A 191 -37.88 -18.64 -32.98
N ARG A 192 -37.20 -19.38 -33.86
CA ARG A 192 -36.50 -18.88 -35.07
C ARG A 192 -37.39 -18.15 -36.09
N SER A 193 -38.72 -18.16 -35.90
CA SER A 193 -39.68 -17.39 -36.70
C SER A 193 -40.05 -16.03 -36.13
N GLY A 194 -39.57 -15.63 -34.93
CA GLY A 194 -39.45 -14.23 -34.52
C GLY A 194 -40.60 -13.24 -34.81
N VAL A 195 -41.85 -13.66 -34.95
CA VAL A 195 -42.98 -12.73 -35.03
C VAL A 195 -43.50 -12.54 -33.61
N VAL A 196 -42.91 -11.59 -32.90
CA VAL A 196 -43.59 -10.91 -31.81
C VAL A 196 -44.50 -9.88 -32.46
N GLN A 197 -45.77 -10.23 -32.69
CA GLN A 197 -46.79 -9.20 -32.89
C GLN A 197 -46.95 -8.45 -31.57
N SER A 198 -46.22 -7.36 -31.41
CA SER A 198 -46.53 -6.35 -30.41
C SER A 198 -46.86 -5.05 -31.14
N PRO A 199 -48.11 -4.86 -31.63
CA PRO A 199 -48.53 -3.60 -32.21
C PRO A 199 -48.94 -2.67 -31.07
N VAL A 200 -47.98 -2.14 -30.31
CA VAL A 200 -48.22 -0.91 -29.56
C VAL A 200 -46.98 -0.03 -29.70
N GLN A 201 -47.00 0.75 -30.77
CA GLN A 201 -46.06 1.83 -31.02
C GLN A 201 -46.43 2.98 -30.06
N VAL A 202 -45.90 2.99 -28.84
CA VAL A 202 -46.03 4.15 -27.95
C VAL A 202 -44.97 5.17 -28.37
N VAL A 203 -45.38 6.11 -29.23
CA VAL A 203 -44.63 7.32 -29.53
C VAL A 203 -44.78 8.26 -28.32
N SER A 204 -43.87 8.18 -27.35
CA SER A 204 -43.69 9.26 -26.39
C SER A 204 -42.62 10.20 -26.91
N ALA A 205 -43.07 11.17 -27.71
CA ALA A 205 -42.34 12.41 -27.92
C ALA A 205 -42.46 13.23 -26.62
N LEU A 206 -41.41 13.24 -25.82
CA LEU A 206 -41.29 14.17 -24.70
C LEU A 206 -39.91 14.83 -24.79
N ASP A 207 -39.90 15.93 -25.54
CA ASP A 207 -38.83 16.91 -25.61
C ASP A 207 -38.83 17.70 -24.29
N LEU A 208 -37.74 17.60 -23.52
CA LEU A 208 -37.49 18.46 -22.38
C LEU A 208 -36.16 19.18 -22.60
N ARG A 209 -36.26 20.32 -23.27
CA ARG A 209 -35.34 21.45 -23.04
C ARG A 209 -35.85 22.27 -21.85
N SER A 210 -35.04 22.33 -20.80
CA SER A 210 -34.91 23.52 -19.94
C SER A 210 -33.53 23.52 -19.30
#